data_AF-A0A6V7UL37-F1
#
_entry.id   AF-A0A6V7UL37-F1
#
_cell.length_a   1.000
_cell.length_b   1.000
_cell.length_c   1.000
_cell.angle_alpha   90.00
_cell.angle_beta   90.00
_cell.angle_gamma   90.00
#
_symmetry.space_group_name_H-M   'P 1'
#
loop_
_entity.id
_entity.type
_entity.pdbx_description
1 polymer ?
#
loop_
_entity_poly.entity_id
_entity_poly.type
_entity_poly.pdbx_seq_one_letter_code
_entity_poly.pdbx_strand_id
1 'polypeptide(L)'
;MPSHVQSSATCPHGKVFNRTMNLTHPQQIQIKYKLVAEHNIGRGGTAVVHHAYWPAAQRCIALKNAQLGSGTREVAILEHFNRLAENERNHIIKMFA
;
A
#
# COMPACT_ATOMS: atom_id res chain seq x y z
N MET A 1 5.15 -7.90 -33.53
CA MET A 1 4.33 -8.31 -32.36
C MET A 1 4.88 -7.61 -31.13
N PRO A 2 4.14 -6.72 -30.45
CA PRO A 2 4.69 -6.06 -29.28
C PRO A 2 4.72 -7.05 -28.12
N SER A 3 5.93 -7.30 -27.63
CA SER A 3 6.25 -8.09 -26.45
C SER A 3 5.58 -7.48 -25.22
N HIS A 4 4.91 -8.31 -24.43
CA HIS A 4 4.44 -7.95 -23.09
C HIS A 4 5.64 -7.62 -22.20
N VAL A 5 6.03 -6.35 -22.16
CA VAL A 5 6.97 -5.84 -21.15
C VAL A 5 6.25 -5.93 -19.81
N GLN A 6 6.46 -7.03 -19.08
CA GLN A 6 6.23 -7.07 -17.65
C GLN A 6 7.16 -6.03 -17.03
N SER A 7 6.66 -4.80 -16.84
CA SER A 7 7.47 -3.75 -16.23
C SER A 7 7.83 -4.16 -14.81
N SER A 8 9.08 -4.56 -14.60
CA SER A 8 9.67 -4.63 -13.28
C SER A 8 9.78 -3.19 -12.79
N ALA A 9 8.86 -2.80 -11.90
CA ALA A 9 9.07 -1.57 -11.14
C ALA A 9 10.16 -1.89 -10.12
N THR A 10 11.27 -1.19 -10.17
CA THR A 10 12.32 -1.32 -9.17
C THR A 10 12.10 -0.23 -8.13
N CYS A 11 11.94 -0.60 -6.86
CA CYS A 11 11.97 0.41 -5.81
C CYS A 11 13.34 1.09 -5.80
N PRO A 12 13.48 2.38 -5.46
CA PRO A 12 14.79 3.01 -5.24
C PRO A 12 15.70 2.21 -4.30
N HIS A 13 15.10 1.41 -3.41
CA HIS A 13 15.77 0.49 -2.50
C HIS A 13 16.20 -0.86 -3.11
N GLY A 14 16.23 -1.00 -4.44
CA GLY A 14 16.75 -2.20 -5.13
C GLY A 14 15.87 -3.45 -5.05
N LYS A 15 14.63 -3.35 -4.57
CA LYS A 15 13.70 -4.48 -4.48
C LYS A 15 12.93 -4.68 -5.79
N VAL A 16 12.92 -5.93 -6.26
CA VAL A 16 12.15 -6.37 -7.45
C VAL A 16 10.80 -6.91 -6.98
N PHE A 17 9.71 -6.21 -7.30
CA PHE A 17 8.37 -6.69 -6.98
C PHE A 17 7.95 -7.79 -7.95
N ASN A 18 8.01 -9.05 -7.49
CA ASN A 18 7.83 -10.25 -8.31
C ASN A 18 6.40 -10.81 -8.29
N ARG A 19 5.50 -10.27 -7.46
CA ARG A 19 4.10 -10.72 -7.38
C ARG A 19 3.14 -9.55 -7.55
N THR A 20 2.17 -9.69 -8.45
CA THR A 20 1.05 -8.76 -8.60
C THR A 20 -0.15 -9.29 -7.83
N MET A 21 -0.80 -8.43 -7.05
CA MET A 21 -2.02 -8.73 -6.31
C MET A 21 -3.11 -7.73 -6.67
N ASN A 22 -4.35 -8.20 -6.64
CA ASN A 22 -5.54 -7.39 -6.77
C ASN A 22 -6.32 -7.50 -5.46
N LEU A 23 -6.68 -6.36 -4.88
CA LEU A 23 -7.60 -6.29 -3.74
C LEU A 23 -8.90 -5.66 -4.21
N THR A 24 -10.01 -6.36 -3.99
CA THR A 24 -11.34 -5.84 -4.26
C THR A 24 -11.86 -5.18 -2.99
N HIS A 25 -11.95 -3.86 -3.02
CA HIS A 25 -12.59 -3.08 -1.96
C HIS A 25 -14.11 -3.39 -1.94
N PRO A 26 -14.79 -3.30 -0.79
CA PRO A 26 -16.25 -3.49 -0.71
C PRO A 26 -17.06 -2.59 -1.65
N GLN A 27 -16.53 -1.42 -2.03
CA GLN A 27 -17.12 -0.52 -3.04
C GLN A 27 -16.76 -0.91 -4.48
N GLN A 28 -16.37 -2.16 -4.72
CA GLN A 28 -15.93 -2.70 -6.01
C GLN A 28 -14.69 -2.01 -6.63
N ILE A 29 -13.94 -1.24 -5.85
CA ILE A 29 -12.69 -0.64 -6.29
C ILE A 29 -11.62 -1.74 -6.35
N GLN A 30 -11.03 -1.94 -7.53
CA GLN A 30 -9.92 -2.88 -7.69
C GLN A 30 -8.59 -2.15 -7.48
N ILE A 31 -7.91 -2.45 -6.38
CA ILE A 31 -6.60 -1.90 -6.08
C ILE A 31 -5.54 -2.91 -6.53
N LYS A 32 -4.78 -2.53 -7.56
CA LYS A 32 -3.64 -3.31 -8.06
C LYS A 32 -2.35 -2.84 -7.40
N TYR A 33 -1.62 -3.75 -6.77
CA TYR A 33 -0.31 -3.49 -6.20
C TYR A 33 0.65 -4.65 -6.49
N LYS A 34 1.95 -4.35 -6.44
CA LYS A 34 2.99 -5.37 -6.54
C LYS A 34 3.70 -5.50 -5.19
N LEU A 35 4.06 -6.71 -4.80
CA LEU A 35 4.78 -6.99 -3.57
C LEU A 35 5.94 -7.96 -3.86
N VAL A 36 6.94 -7.92 -2.99
CA VAL A 36 7.95 -8.98 -2.95
C VAL A 36 7.33 -10.11 -2.12
N ALA A 37 7.14 -11.28 -2.72
CA ALA A 37 6.62 -12.43 -2.00
C ALA A 37 7.45 -12.65 -0.72
N GLU A 38 6.77 -12.92 0.40
CA GLU A 38 7.38 -13.24 1.71
C GLU A 38 8.15 -12.09 2.40
N HIS A 39 8.22 -10.89 1.79
CA HIS A 39 8.87 -9.74 2.42
C HIS A 39 7.86 -8.90 3.22
N ASN A 40 7.86 -9.12 4.54
CA ASN A 40 7.13 -8.30 5.50
C ASN A 40 8.11 -7.34 6.16
N ILE A 41 7.76 -6.05 6.23
CA ILE A 41 8.53 -5.03 6.96
C ILE A 41 8.04 -4.83 8.39
N GLY A 42 6.90 -5.43 8.73
CA GLY A 42 6.39 -5.48 10.09
C GLY A 42 5.30 -6.53 10.24
N ARG A 43 5.21 -7.13 11.43
CA ARG A 43 4.14 -8.07 11.81
C ARG A 43 3.74 -7.77 13.25
N GLY A 44 2.45 -7.55 13.46
CA GLY A 44 1.84 -7.40 14.77
C GLY A 44 0.72 -8.43 14.98
N GLY A 45 0.09 -8.39 16.16
CA GLY A 45 -0.99 -9.34 16.51
C GLY A 45 -2.21 -9.26 15.58
N THR A 46 -2.47 -8.10 14.98
CA THR A 46 -3.68 -7.84 14.18
C THR A 46 -3.41 -7.46 12.73
N ALA A 47 -2.15 -7.32 12.31
CA ALA A 47 -1.81 -6.90 10.96
C ALA A 47 -0.41 -7.32 10.53
N VAL A 48 -0.23 -7.45 9.21
CA VAL A 48 1.08 -7.58 8.57
C VAL A 48 1.29 -6.37 7.67
N VAL A 49 2.50 -5.79 7.71
CA VAL A 49 2.90 -4.67 6.87
C VAL A 49 3.89 -5.15 5.83
N HIS A 50 3.57 -4.89 4.57
CA HIS A 50 4.38 -5.26 3.41
C HIS A 50 5.00 -4.03 2.79
N HIS A 51 6.23 -4.16 2.29
CA HIS A 51 6.76 -3.20 1.34
C HIS A 51 6.19 -3.54 -0.04
N ALA A 52 5.39 -2.63 -0.59
CA ALA A 52 4.69 -2.82 -1.85
C ALA A 52 4.98 -1.66 -2.82
N TYR A 53 4.70 -1.89 -4.09
CA TYR A 53 4.68 -0.87 -5.13
C TYR A 53 3.27 -0.67 -5.62
N TRP A 54 2.84 0.59 -5.66
CA TRP A 54 1.57 1.00 -6.22
C TRP A 54 1.80 1.50 -7.66
N PRO A 55 1.42 0.72 -8.70
CA PRO A 55 1.67 1.08 -10.08
C PRO A 55 0.99 2.37 -10.53
N ALA A 56 -0.25 2.63 -10.10
CA ALA A 56 -1.00 3.82 -10.51
C ALA A 56 -0.33 5.12 -10.01
N ALA A 57 0.22 5.10 -8.80
CA ALA A 57 0.95 6.22 -8.21
C ALA A 57 2.47 6.19 -8.48
N GLN A 58 2.95 5.18 -9.21
CA GLN A 58 4.36 4.93 -9.52
C GLN A 58 5.32 5.02 -8.32
N ARG A 59 4.92 4.51 -7.14
CA ARG A 59 5.73 4.63 -5.92
C ARG A 59 5.73 3.42 -5.01
N CYS A 60 6.77 3.31 -4.19
CA CYS A 60 6.83 2.37 -3.09
C CYS A 60 5.96 2.86 -1.93
N ILE A 61 5.22 1.94 -1.30
CA ILE A 61 4.31 2.18 -0.19
C ILE A 61 4.49 1.11 0.89
N ALA A 62 4.06 1.42 2.10
CA ALA A 62 3.80 0.41 3.12
C ALA A 62 2.33 -0.03 3.00
N LEU A 63 2.10 -1.28 2.65
CA LEU A 63 0.76 -1.86 2.61
C LEU A 63 0.48 -2.61 3.91
N LYS A 64 -0.42 -2.08 4.74
CA LYS A 64 -0.89 -2.74 5.94
C LYS A 64 -2.11 -3.61 5.63
N ASN A 65 -1.96 -4.92 5.78
CA ASN A 65 -3.04 -5.90 5.69
C ASN A 65 -3.47 -6.29 7.11
N ALA A 66 -4.61 -5.75 7.54
CA ALA A 66 -5.15 -5.97 8.88
C ALA A 66 -6.22 -7.08 8.87
N GLN A 67 -6.38 -7.76 10.00
CA GLN A 67 -7.51 -8.68 10.20
C GLN A 67 -8.84 -7.94 10.03
N LEU A 68 -9.85 -8.63 9.49
CA LEU A 68 -11.16 -8.05 9.23
C LEU A 68 -11.72 -7.36 10.48
N GLY A 69 -12.16 -6.11 10.33
CA GLY A 69 -12.73 -5.29 11.42
C GLY A 69 -11.71 -4.55 12.30
N SER A 70 -10.42 -4.90 12.27
CA SER A 70 -9.41 -4.24 13.13
C SER A 70 -8.85 -2.92 12.56
N GLY A 71 -8.96 -2.71 11.24
CA GLY A 71 -8.38 -1.55 10.54
C GLY A 71 -9.32 -0.36 10.32
N THR A 72 -10.64 -0.53 10.48
CA THR A 72 -11.63 0.50 10.10
C THR A 72 -11.47 1.80 10.89
N ARG A 73 -11.22 1.71 12.20
CA ARG A 73 -11.00 2.87 13.06
C ARG A 73 -9.72 3.63 12.69
N GLU A 74 -8.65 2.91 12.37
CA GLU A 74 -7.37 3.51 11.97
C GLU A 74 -7.49 4.26 10.65
N VAL A 75 -8.16 3.65 9.65
CA VAL A 75 -8.47 4.31 8.37
C VAL A 75 -9.25 5.60 8.60
N ALA A 76 -10.34 5.57 9.40
CA ALA A 76 -11.14 6.76 9.67
C ALA A 76 -10.34 7.89 10.35
N ILE A 77 -9.44 7.55 11.27
CA ILE A 77 -8.56 8.53 11.94
C ILE A 77 -7.58 9.15 10.93
N LEU A 78 -6.94 8.32 10.11
CA LEU A 78 -5.97 8.79 9.12
C LEU A 78 -6.64 9.61 8.00
N GLU A 79 -7.87 9.26 7.60
CA GLU A 79 -8.69 10.07 6.69
C GLU A 79 -9.05 11.43 7.30
N HIS A 80 -9.35 11.49 8.60
CA HIS A 80 -9.57 12.75 9.29
C HIS A 80 -8.32 13.63 9.25
N PHE A 81 -7.15 13.08 9.58
CA PHE A 81 -5.89 13.84 9.50
C PHE A 81 -5.53 14.28 8.08
N ASN A 82 -5.92 13.51 7.06
CA ASN A 82 -5.67 13.89 5.67
C ASN A 82 -6.47 15.13 5.22
N ARG A 83 -7.50 15.52 5.98
CA ARG A 83 -8.31 16.73 5.74
C ARG A 83 -7.78 17.98 6.47
N LEU A 84 -6.81 17.84 7.36
CA LEU A 84 -6.21 18.98 8.07
C LEU A 84 -5.19 19.73 7.19
N ALA A 85 -4.81 20.94 7.61
CA ALA A 85 -3.80 21.72 6.90
C ALA A 85 -2.42 21.04 6.97
N GLU A 86 -1.55 21.31 5.99
CA GLU A 86 -0.28 20.60 5.87
C GLU A 86 0.64 20.76 7.10
N ASN A 87 0.66 21.95 7.70
CA ASN A 87 1.42 22.24 8.91
C ASN A 87 0.92 21.46 10.14
N GLU A 88 -0.34 21.01 10.16
CA GLU A 88 -0.94 20.26 11.26
C GLU A 88 -0.66 18.74 11.18
N ARG A 89 -0.21 18.26 10.01
CA ARG A 89 0.05 16.82 9.75
C ARG A 89 1.52 16.45 9.64
N ASN A 90 2.44 17.33 10.03
CA ASN A 90 3.90 17.16 9.86
C ASN A 90 4.47 15.86 10.47
N HIS A 91 3.77 15.23 11.43
CA HIS A 91 4.20 13.99 12.10
C HIS A 91 3.21 12.83 11.91
N ILE A 92 2.24 12.96 11.01
CA ILE A 92 1.24 11.94 10.75
C ILE A 92 1.57 11.21 9.45
N ILE A 93 1.50 9.87 9.47
CA ILE A 93 1.69 9.07 8.27
C ILE A 93 0.62 9.41 7.23
N LYS A 94 1.04 9.65 5.99
CA LYS A 94 0.12 9.97 4.89
C LYS A 94 -0.47 8.69 4.31
N MET A 95 -1.79 8.62 4.23
CA MET A 95 -2.46 7.62 3.40
C MET A 95 -2.46 8.08 1.95
N PHE A 96 -2.28 7.12 1.04
CA PHE A 96 -2.45 7.34 -0.39
C PHE A 96 -3.82 6.79 -0.78
N ALA A 97 -4.60 7.60 -1.52
CA ALA A 97 -5.94 7.29 -2.02
C ALA A 97 -5.90 7.04 -3.52
#